data_AF-A0A1I3F4V7-F1
#
_entry.id   AF-A0A1I3F4V7-F1
#
_cell.length_a   1.000
_cell.length_b   1.000
_cell.length_c   1.000
_cell.angle_alpha   90.00
_cell.angle_beta   90.00
_cell.angle_gamma   90.00
#
_symmetry.space_group_name_H-M   'P 1'
#
loop_
_entity.id
_entity.type
_entity.pdbx_description
1 polymer ?
#
loop_
_entity_poly.entity_id
_entity_poly.type
_entity_poly.pdbx_seq_one_letter_code
_entity_poly.pdbx_strand_id
1 'polypeptide(L)'
;MQSVMVLTLGLLIIVGFILVMGARWLSHRQQQQIDSEALRQSTDQLKAELERSADAVISRMGSHIKHLERLLQEADERNRKLEAQLDEARRAGLDLEQQLRQLSSDTLTARRVADELAARWQAVPPVMPSAVMPAAPAPAASAPMAASPVVAREPERVDAQDFAQVLQQSMERDELAQAAPVETPPVSVQQAAGLAEAMSSRSAQAMDERQPVEEGGQSAEVIAPADEGLDISPNAAKARALLLSGYSVEETARETGIGKGAIELLREMNRRELENK
;
A
#
# COMPACT_ATOMS: atom_id res chain seq x y z
N MET A 1 -5.60 18.15 -104.10
CA MET A 1 -6.65 17.57 -103.23
C MET A 1 -6.04 16.88 -102.01
N GLN A 2 -5.10 15.94 -102.15
CA GLN A 2 -4.49 15.23 -101.01
C GLN A 2 -3.77 16.15 -100.00
N SER A 3 -2.94 17.12 -100.43
CA SER A 3 -2.28 18.05 -99.48
C SER A 3 -3.25 18.90 -98.66
N VAL A 4 -4.40 19.28 -99.22
CA VAL A 4 -5.40 20.11 -98.51
C VAL A 4 -6.07 19.28 -97.41
N MET A 5 -6.37 18.01 -97.70
CA MET A 5 -6.98 17.08 -96.76
C MET A 5 -6.04 16.75 -95.57
N VAL A 6 -4.73 16.64 -95.84
CA VAL A 6 -3.71 16.43 -94.80
C VAL A 6 -3.56 17.67 -93.91
N LEU A 7 -3.62 18.88 -94.49
CA LEU A 7 -3.51 20.14 -93.74
C LEU A 7 -4.70 20.36 -92.80
N THR A 8 -5.91 20.01 -93.24
CA THR A 8 -7.11 20.07 -92.39
C THR A 8 -7.08 19.04 -91.25
N LEU A 9 -6.55 17.83 -91.50
CA LEU A 9 -6.40 16.80 -90.46
C LEU A 9 -5.35 17.21 -89.42
N GLY A 10 -4.23 17.78 -89.87
CA GLY A 10 -3.17 18.30 -88.99
C GLY A 10 -3.66 19.44 -88.10
N LEU A 11 -4.45 20.38 -88.66
CA LEU A 11 -5.01 21.49 -87.89
C LEU A 11 -6.00 21.01 -86.82
N LEU A 12 -6.80 19.98 -87.11
CA LEU A 12 -7.73 19.40 -86.15
C LEU A 12 -7.03 18.71 -84.97
N ILE A 13 -5.90 18.03 -85.22
CA ILE A 13 -5.03 17.46 -84.17
C ILE A 13 -4.43 18.55 -83.29
N ILE A 14 -3.93 19.63 -83.89
CA ILE A 14 -3.32 20.75 -83.15
C ILE A 14 -4.36 21.42 -82.25
N VAL A 15 -5.57 21.67 -82.76
CA VAL A 15 -6.67 22.24 -81.98
C VAL A 15 -7.07 21.30 -80.84
N GLY A 16 -7.18 20.00 -81.10
CA GLY A 16 -7.45 19.01 -80.06
C GLY A 16 -6.39 19.00 -78.96
N PHE A 17 -5.10 19.09 -79.33
CA PHE A 17 -4.01 19.14 -78.37
C PHE A 17 -4.04 20.40 -77.51
N ILE A 18 -4.31 21.57 -78.10
CA ILE A 18 -4.45 22.84 -77.37
C ILE A 18 -5.63 22.78 -76.39
N LEU A 19 -6.74 22.17 -76.81
CA LEU A 19 -7.94 22.04 -75.96
C LEU A 19 -7.68 21.12 -74.77
N VAL A 20 -6.99 20.00 -74.99
CA VAL A 20 -6.56 19.09 -73.91
C VAL A 20 -5.54 19.76 -72.99
N MET A 21 -4.58 20.51 -73.55
CA MET A 21 -3.59 21.24 -72.76
C MET A 21 -4.25 22.31 -71.87
N GLY A 22 -5.22 23.05 -72.40
CA GLY A 22 -5.99 24.04 -71.64
C GLY A 22 -6.83 23.40 -70.53
N ALA A 23 -7.53 22.30 -70.83
CA ALA A 23 -8.30 21.56 -69.84
C ALA A 23 -7.43 20.98 -68.72
N ARG A 24 -6.26 20.42 -69.10
CA ARG A 24 -5.28 19.89 -68.14
C ARG A 24 -4.68 20.99 -67.28
N TRP A 25 -4.42 22.18 -67.84
CA TRP A 25 -3.91 23.32 -67.09
C TRP A 25 -4.92 23.84 -66.06
N LEU A 26 -6.20 23.92 -66.43
CA LEU A 26 -7.26 24.36 -65.52
C LEU A 26 -7.50 23.34 -64.39
N SER A 27 -7.51 22.05 -64.73
CA SER A 27 -7.65 20.96 -63.77
C SER A 27 -6.46 20.87 -62.82
N HIS A 28 -5.22 21.07 -63.28
CA HIS A 28 -4.05 21.08 -62.42
C HIS A 28 -4.07 22.23 -61.41
N ARG A 29 -4.60 23.40 -61.80
CA ARG A 29 -4.76 24.56 -60.92
C ARG A 29 -5.88 24.36 -59.88
N GLN A 30 -6.92 23.61 -60.24
CA GLN A 30 -7.99 23.22 -59.31
C GLN A 30 -7.52 22.14 -58.33
N GLN A 31 -6.74 21.16 -58.81
CA GLN A 31 -6.15 20.12 -57.98
C GLN A 31 -5.23 20.72 -56.91
N GLN A 32 -4.38 21.69 -57.27
CA GLN A 32 -3.52 22.38 -56.32
C GLN A 32 -4.28 23.15 -55.24
N GLN A 33 -5.45 23.73 -55.56
CA GLN A 33 -6.28 24.40 -54.55
C GLN A 33 -6.88 23.40 -53.57
N ILE A 34 -7.42 22.29 -54.08
CA ILE A 34 -7.98 21.21 -53.25
C ILE A 34 -6.90 20.60 -52.35
N ASP A 35 -5.72 20.33 -52.90
CA ASP A 35 -4.58 19.82 -52.13
C ASP A 35 -4.15 20.83 -51.05
N SER A 36 -4.14 22.14 -51.37
CA SER A 36 -3.81 23.19 -50.39
C SER A 36 -4.85 23.34 -49.28
N GLU A 37 -6.13 23.13 -49.59
CA GLU A 37 -7.23 23.11 -48.62
C GLU A 37 -7.15 21.85 -47.74
N ALA A 38 -6.86 20.69 -48.33
CA ALA A 38 -6.65 19.44 -47.61
C ALA A 38 -5.45 19.53 -46.66
N LEU A 39 -4.35 20.15 -47.08
CA LEU A 39 -3.19 20.40 -46.19
C LEU A 39 -3.54 21.33 -45.04
N ARG A 40 -4.34 22.37 -45.27
CA ARG A 40 -4.81 23.28 -44.20
C ARG A 40 -5.69 22.54 -43.21
N GLN A 41 -6.63 21.73 -43.72
CA GLN A 41 -7.50 20.90 -42.87
C GLN A 41 -6.69 19.90 -42.04
N SER A 42 -5.66 19.26 -42.61
CA SER A 42 -4.82 18.33 -41.84
C SER A 42 -3.94 19.03 -40.81
N THR A 43 -3.47 20.25 -41.08
CA THR A 43 -2.74 21.06 -40.09
C THR A 43 -3.66 21.53 -38.96
N ASP A 44 -4.89 21.94 -39.27
CA ASP A 44 -5.88 22.33 -38.27
C ASP A 44 -6.31 21.13 -37.40
N GLN A 45 -6.47 19.95 -38.00
CA GLN A 45 -6.73 18.71 -37.26
C GLN A 45 -5.56 18.33 -36.36
N LEU A 46 -4.33 18.34 -36.88
CA LEU A 46 -3.13 18.07 -36.08
C LEU A 46 -3.01 19.04 -34.90
N LYS A 47 -3.29 20.32 -35.12
CA LYS A 47 -3.28 21.34 -34.06
C LYS A 47 -4.33 21.02 -32.99
N ALA A 48 -5.55 20.66 -33.40
CA ALA A 48 -6.63 20.30 -32.46
C ALA A 48 -6.30 19.03 -31.67
N GLU A 49 -5.69 18.02 -32.31
CA GLU A 49 -5.23 16.81 -31.62
C GLU A 49 -4.07 17.09 -30.66
N LEU A 50 -3.16 17.98 -31.03
CA LEU A 50 -2.03 18.36 -30.19
C LEU A 50 -2.50 19.15 -28.98
N GLU A 51 -3.44 20.10 -29.15
CA GLU A 51 -4.09 20.80 -28.03
C GLU A 51 -4.82 19.82 -27.12
N ARG A 52 -5.58 18.88 -27.68
CA ARG A 52 -6.29 17.84 -26.92
C ARG A 52 -5.33 16.91 -26.16
N SER A 53 -4.21 16.54 -26.79
CA SER A 53 -3.16 15.73 -26.18
C SER A 53 -2.46 16.49 -25.05
N ALA A 54 -2.13 17.76 -25.27
CA ALA A 54 -1.52 18.62 -24.27
C ALA A 54 -2.43 18.80 -23.05
N ASP A 55 -3.72 19.07 -23.25
CA ASP A 55 -4.69 19.19 -22.16
C ASP A 55 -4.87 17.88 -21.38
N ALA A 56 -4.87 16.73 -22.08
CA ALA A 56 -4.91 15.44 -21.42
C ALA A 56 -3.65 15.18 -20.57
N VAL A 57 -2.47 15.53 -21.08
CA VAL A 57 -1.21 15.42 -20.33
C VAL A 57 -1.19 16.37 -19.13
N ILE A 58 -1.60 17.63 -19.29
CA ILE A 58 -1.66 18.61 -18.21
C ILE A 58 -2.63 18.16 -17.12
N SER A 59 -3.83 17.68 -17.49
CA SER A 59 -4.81 17.15 -16.55
C SER A 59 -4.26 15.96 -15.76
N ARG A 60 -3.57 15.03 -16.44
CA ARG A 60 -2.94 13.87 -15.81
C ARG A 60 -1.78 14.26 -14.88
N MET A 61 -0.94 15.20 -15.29
CA MET A 61 0.13 15.71 -14.43
C MET A 61 -0.46 16.45 -13.22
N GLY A 62 -1.51 17.24 -13.40
CA GLY A 62 -2.20 17.93 -12.32
C GLY A 62 -2.85 16.98 -11.32
N SER A 63 -3.45 15.88 -11.77
CA SER A 63 -4.01 14.86 -10.88
C SER A 63 -2.91 14.11 -10.13
N HIS A 64 -1.79 13.81 -10.79
CA HIS A 64 -0.65 13.15 -10.15
C HIS A 64 0.03 14.06 -9.11
N ILE A 65 0.24 15.34 -9.41
CA ILE A 65 0.79 16.32 -8.46
C ILE A 65 -0.11 16.41 -7.21
N LYS A 66 -1.42 16.54 -7.38
CA LYS A 66 -2.37 16.53 -6.25
C LYS A 66 -2.31 15.25 -5.43
N HIS A 67 -2.10 14.11 -6.09
CA HIS A 67 -1.94 12.84 -5.38
C HIS A 67 -0.63 12.80 -4.57
N LEU A 68 0.48 13.26 -5.15
CA LEU A 68 1.77 13.36 -4.48
C LEU A 68 1.73 14.33 -3.30
N GLU A 69 1.07 15.49 -3.44
CA GLU A 69 0.85 16.43 -2.34
C GLU A 69 0.10 15.78 -1.18
N ARG A 70 -0.94 14.98 -1.48
CA ARG A 70 -1.67 14.23 -0.45
C ARG A 70 -0.79 13.17 0.22
N LEU A 71 -0.03 12.41 -0.55
CA LEU A 71 0.88 11.40 0.00
C LEU A 71 1.97 12.03 0.88
N LEU A 72 2.49 13.19 0.46
CA LEU A 72 3.47 13.94 1.23
C LEU A 72 2.86 14.45 2.56
N GLN A 73 1.66 15.01 2.51
CA GLN A 73 0.94 15.42 3.72
C GLN A 73 0.70 14.24 4.67
N GLU A 74 0.27 13.10 4.13
CA GLU A 74 0.05 11.89 4.93
C GLU A 74 1.35 11.36 5.54
N ALA A 75 2.46 11.41 4.79
CA ALA A 75 3.78 11.03 5.30
C ALA A 75 4.23 11.97 6.43
N ASP A 76 4.05 13.28 6.28
CA ASP A 76 4.39 14.28 7.31
C ASP A 76 3.55 14.09 8.57
N GLU A 77 2.25 13.81 8.44
CA GLU A 77 1.39 13.51 9.58
C GLU A 77 1.83 12.25 10.33
N ARG A 78 2.18 11.19 9.59
CA ARG A 78 2.71 9.95 10.18
C ARG A 78 4.04 10.20 10.88
N ASN A 79 4.92 10.99 10.28
CA ASN A 79 6.21 11.31 10.86
C ASN A 79 6.05 12.10 12.16
N ARG A 80 5.18 13.12 12.20
CA ARG A 80 4.84 13.85 13.43
C ARG A 80 4.29 12.95 14.53
N LYS A 81 3.46 11.97 14.18
CA LYS A 81 2.94 10.98 15.16
C LYS A 81 4.08 10.12 15.72
N LEU A 82 4.99 9.66 14.87
CA LEU A 82 6.16 8.87 15.29
C LEU A 82 7.12 9.69 16.14
N GLU A 83 7.39 10.95 15.78
CA GLU A 83 8.20 11.86 16.59
C GLU A 83 7.59 12.08 17.99
N ALA A 84 6.26 12.29 18.06
CA ALA A 84 5.56 12.43 19.34
C ALA A 84 5.67 11.15 20.19
N GLN A 85 5.49 9.97 19.59
CA GLN A 85 5.66 8.69 20.28
C GLN A 85 7.09 8.48 20.76
N LEU A 86 8.07 8.87 19.95
CA LEU A 86 9.49 8.73 20.28
C LEU A 86 9.87 9.68 21.43
N ASP A 87 9.34 10.90 21.44
CA ASP A 87 9.53 11.84 22.55
C ASP A 87 8.85 11.38 23.84
N GLU A 88 7.66 10.76 23.74
CA GLU A 88 6.99 10.15 24.88
C GLU A 88 7.81 8.98 25.45
N ALA A 89 8.30 8.09 24.59
CA ALA A 89 9.17 6.98 25.00
C ALA A 89 10.48 7.48 25.63
N ARG A 90 11.10 8.53 25.08
CA ARG A 90 12.28 9.19 25.67
C ARG A 90 11.98 9.74 27.06
N ARG A 91 10.83 10.41 27.25
CA ARG A 91 10.43 10.95 28.56
C ARG A 91 10.21 9.84 29.58
N ALA A 92 9.52 8.76 29.20
CA ALA A 92 9.33 7.60 30.06
C ALA A 92 10.68 6.94 30.44
N GLY A 93 11.62 6.86 29.51
CA GLY A 93 12.98 6.37 29.78
C GLY A 93 13.74 7.22 30.82
N LEU A 94 13.64 8.55 30.71
CA LEU A 94 14.26 9.47 31.68
C LEU A 94 13.64 9.35 33.08
N ASP A 95 12.32 9.17 33.17
CA ASP A 95 11.62 8.98 34.45
C ASP A 95 12.05 7.66 35.11
N LEU A 96 12.09 6.56 34.35
CA LEU A 96 12.61 5.26 34.82
C LEU A 96 14.06 5.36 35.32
N GLU A 97 14.92 6.08 34.61
CA GLU A 97 16.30 6.29 35.03
C GLU A 97 16.39 7.10 36.34
N GLN A 98 15.54 8.12 36.50
CA GLN A 98 15.47 8.89 37.73
C GLN A 98 14.98 8.03 38.90
N GLN A 99 13.96 7.20 38.71
CA GLN A 99 13.47 6.27 39.71
C GLN A 99 14.56 5.27 40.13
N LEU A 100 15.30 4.69 39.18
CA LEU A 100 16.43 3.80 39.48
C LEU A 100 17.54 4.52 40.27
N ARG A 101 17.86 5.77 39.91
CA ARG A 101 18.83 6.58 40.66
C ARG A 101 18.34 6.90 42.08
N GLN A 102 17.05 7.15 42.27
CA GLN A 102 16.46 7.38 43.60
C GLN A 102 16.51 6.09 44.44
N LEU A 103 16.02 4.97 43.92
CA LEU A 103 16.05 3.65 44.58
C LEU A 103 17.49 3.24 44.95
N SER A 104 18.47 3.47 44.07
CA SER A 104 19.87 3.18 44.39
C SER A 104 20.42 4.08 45.50
N SER A 105 20.06 5.37 45.53
CA SER A 105 20.40 6.26 46.63
C SER A 105 19.74 5.82 47.94
N ASP A 106 18.47 5.46 47.91
CA ASP A 106 17.70 5.02 49.08
C ASP A 106 18.25 3.71 49.66
N THR A 107 18.60 2.74 48.81
CA THR A 107 19.23 1.49 49.26
C THR A 107 20.61 1.74 49.88
N LEU A 108 21.41 2.66 49.34
CA LEU A 108 22.69 3.05 49.93
C LEU A 108 22.52 3.77 51.27
N THR A 109 21.54 4.66 51.41
CA THR A 109 21.28 5.36 52.68
C THR A 109 20.74 4.42 53.75
N ALA A 110 19.78 3.54 53.40
CA ALA A 110 19.28 2.51 54.30
C ALA A 110 20.40 1.59 54.80
N ARG A 111 21.34 1.21 53.91
CA ARG A 111 22.50 0.40 54.29
C ARG A 111 23.43 1.12 55.26
N ARG A 112 23.74 2.40 55.01
CA ARG A 112 24.55 3.22 55.94
C ARG A 112 23.90 3.31 57.32
N VAL A 113 22.60 3.56 57.36
CA VAL A 113 21.84 3.62 58.63
C VAL A 113 21.91 2.27 59.35
N ALA A 114 21.72 1.15 58.64
CA ALA A 114 21.85 -0.18 59.24
C ALA A 114 23.25 -0.43 59.81
N ASP A 115 24.30 -0.04 59.10
CA ASP A 115 25.70 -0.14 59.57
C ASP A 115 25.95 0.74 60.80
N GLU A 116 25.44 1.97 60.84
CA GLU A 116 25.52 2.86 62.02
C GLU A 116 24.80 2.29 63.24
N LEU A 117 23.60 1.74 63.06
CA LEU A 117 22.88 1.07 64.14
C LEU A 117 23.64 -0.17 64.62
N ALA A 118 24.18 -0.98 63.71
CA ALA A 118 24.98 -2.16 64.05
C ALA A 118 26.22 -1.77 64.87
N ALA A 119 26.96 -0.74 64.44
CA ALA A 119 28.10 -0.22 65.18
C ALA A 119 27.71 0.28 66.57
N ARG A 120 26.55 0.96 66.70
CA ARG A 120 26.02 1.42 68.00
C ARG A 120 25.65 0.28 68.93
N TRP A 121 25.05 -0.80 68.42
CA TRP A 121 24.74 -1.99 69.22
C TRP A 121 25.99 -2.80 69.59
N GLN A 122 27.02 -2.80 68.74
CA GLN A 122 28.27 -3.50 68.99
C GLN A 122 29.19 -2.77 70.00
N ALA A 123 28.94 -1.48 70.26
CA ALA A 123 29.59 -0.71 71.33
C ALA A 123 29.03 -0.99 72.74
N VAL A 124 28.01 -1.85 72.87
CA VAL A 124 27.56 -2.37 74.17
C VAL A 124 28.38 -3.64 74.49
N PRO A 125 29.09 -3.71 75.64
CA PRO A 125 29.93 -4.87 75.95
C PRO A 125 29.09 -6.16 76.03
N PRO A 126 29.61 -7.30 75.58
CA PRO A 126 28.88 -8.55 75.61
C PRO A 126 28.67 -9.01 77.06
N VAL A 127 27.44 -8.94 77.57
CA VAL A 127 27.01 -9.80 78.68
C VAL A 127 26.73 -11.16 78.04
N MET A 128 27.69 -12.07 78.15
CA MET A 128 27.63 -13.43 77.59
C MET A 128 26.47 -14.22 78.23
N PRO A 129 25.43 -14.65 77.50
CA PRO A 129 24.62 -15.78 77.94
C PRO A 129 25.29 -17.07 77.45
N SER A 130 25.61 -17.93 78.41
CA SER A 130 26.22 -19.24 78.21
C SER A 130 25.47 -20.05 77.15
N ALA A 131 26.23 -20.63 76.22
CA ALA A 131 25.75 -21.62 75.26
C ALA A 131 25.21 -22.84 75.99
N VAL A 132 23.94 -23.16 75.75
CA VAL A 132 23.38 -24.50 75.96
C VAL A 132 22.68 -24.88 74.68
N MET A 133 23.30 -25.76 73.90
CA MET A 133 22.58 -26.56 72.91
C MET A 133 21.76 -27.61 73.65
N PRO A 134 20.53 -27.88 73.19
CA PRO A 134 20.11 -29.26 73.11
C PRO A 134 19.52 -29.63 71.75
N ALA A 135 19.64 -30.93 71.49
CA ALA A 135 19.27 -31.66 70.30
C ALA A 135 17.80 -31.51 69.87
N ALA A 136 17.57 -31.68 68.56
CA ALA A 136 16.26 -31.96 67.99
C ALA A 136 15.70 -33.31 68.49
N PRO A 137 14.37 -33.44 68.61
CA PRO A 137 13.65 -34.28 67.65
C PRO A 137 12.30 -33.69 67.17
N ALA A 138 11.83 -34.18 66.03
CA ALA A 138 10.51 -33.94 65.43
C ALA A 138 9.37 -34.74 66.14
N PRO A 139 8.13 -34.82 65.61
CA PRO A 139 7.10 -33.78 65.48
C PRO A 139 5.79 -34.17 66.23
N ALA A 140 4.99 -33.21 66.74
CA ALA A 140 3.52 -33.34 66.86
C ALA A 140 2.84 -32.08 67.44
N ALA A 141 1.82 -31.64 66.71
CA ALA A 141 0.67 -30.79 67.01
C ALA A 141 0.45 -30.25 68.45
N SER A 142 0.25 -28.92 68.56
CA SER A 142 -0.95 -28.24 69.11
C SER A 142 -0.74 -26.72 69.13
N ALA A 143 -1.62 -25.96 68.48
CA ALA A 143 -1.71 -24.48 68.54
C ALA A 143 -2.47 -24.01 69.81
N PRO A 144 -2.80 -22.71 70.06
CA PRO A 144 -2.43 -21.46 69.36
C PRO A 144 -1.99 -20.31 70.31
N MET A 145 -1.25 -19.29 69.82
CA MET A 145 -1.47 -17.87 70.19
C MET A 145 -0.55 -16.90 69.43
N ALA A 146 -1.20 -16.07 68.61
CA ALA A 146 -0.94 -14.66 68.31
C ALA A 146 0.51 -14.11 68.25
N ALA A 147 0.99 -13.83 67.03
CA ALA A 147 1.63 -12.56 66.65
C ALA A 147 1.75 -12.43 65.12
N SER A 148 1.57 -11.21 64.62
CA SER A 148 1.31 -10.77 63.23
C SER A 148 2.35 -11.15 62.16
N PRO A 149 1.94 -11.19 60.87
CA PRO A 149 2.72 -11.81 59.79
C PRO A 149 3.78 -10.87 59.20
N VAL A 150 4.99 -11.40 59.08
CA VAL A 150 6.03 -10.93 58.17
C VAL A 150 5.52 -11.15 56.75
N VAL A 151 5.30 -10.07 55.99
CA VAL A 151 4.98 -10.12 54.56
C VAL A 151 6.26 -10.48 53.80
N ALA A 152 6.54 -11.77 53.73
CA ALA A 152 7.36 -12.35 52.67
C ALA A 152 6.50 -12.33 51.40
N ARG A 153 6.84 -11.44 50.46
CA ARG A 153 6.21 -11.41 49.13
C ARG A 153 6.78 -12.58 48.33
N GLU A 154 6.21 -13.77 48.55
CA GLU A 154 6.33 -14.91 47.64
C GLU A 154 5.78 -14.51 46.25
N PRO A 155 6.27 -15.10 45.15
CA PRO A 155 5.69 -14.86 43.82
C PRO A 155 4.22 -15.21 43.91
N GLU A 156 3.38 -14.21 43.66
CA GLU A 156 1.93 -14.29 43.58
C GLU A 156 1.57 -15.54 42.79
N ARG A 157 1.21 -16.61 43.50
CA ARG A 157 0.64 -17.79 42.88
C ARG A 157 -0.71 -17.32 42.41
N VAL A 158 -0.76 -16.86 41.15
CA VAL A 158 -2.00 -16.51 40.48
C VAL A 158 -2.94 -17.67 40.72
N ASP A 159 -3.97 -17.42 41.53
CA ASP A 159 -4.84 -18.47 42.04
C ASP A 159 -5.41 -19.20 40.82
N ALA A 160 -5.35 -20.53 40.82
CA ALA A 160 -5.91 -21.33 39.72
C ALA A 160 -7.40 -20.99 39.47
N GLN A 161 -8.05 -20.38 40.46
CA GLN A 161 -9.41 -19.85 40.43
C GLN A 161 -9.53 -18.56 39.59
N ASP A 162 -8.54 -17.67 39.63
CA ASP A 162 -8.51 -16.46 38.77
C ASP A 162 -8.30 -16.84 37.30
N PHE A 163 -7.39 -17.79 37.03
CA PHE A 163 -7.24 -18.32 35.67
C PHE A 163 -8.49 -19.04 35.19
N ALA A 164 -9.17 -19.81 36.05
CA ALA A 164 -10.42 -20.46 35.71
C ALA A 164 -11.52 -19.44 35.39
N GLN A 165 -11.59 -18.33 36.13
CA GLN A 165 -12.53 -17.24 35.85
C GLN A 165 -12.20 -16.51 34.54
N VAL A 166 -10.94 -16.17 34.28
CA VAL A 166 -10.54 -15.52 33.03
C VAL A 166 -10.78 -16.43 31.84
N LEU A 167 -10.54 -17.74 31.98
CA LEU A 167 -10.82 -18.72 30.94
C LEU A 167 -12.34 -18.85 30.71
N GLN A 168 -13.15 -18.91 31.76
CA GLN A 168 -14.61 -18.92 31.65
C GLN A 168 -15.13 -17.64 30.98
N GLN A 169 -14.62 -16.47 31.36
CA GLN A 169 -14.98 -15.20 30.72
C GLN A 169 -14.58 -15.15 29.24
N SER A 170 -13.45 -15.77 28.87
CA SER A 170 -13.03 -15.88 27.47
C SER A 170 -13.94 -16.84 26.70
N MET A 171 -14.32 -17.98 27.30
CA MET A 171 -15.20 -18.96 26.68
C MET A 171 -16.63 -18.41 26.52
N GLU A 172 -17.18 -17.71 27.52
CA GLU A 172 -18.49 -17.06 27.44
C GLU A 172 -18.51 -15.95 26.36
N ARG A 173 -17.42 -15.21 26.22
CA ARG A 173 -17.27 -14.18 25.18
C ARG A 173 -17.18 -14.79 23.77
N ASP A 174 -16.49 -15.93 23.62
CA ASP A 174 -16.41 -16.65 22.35
C ASP A 174 -17.72 -17.38 22.01
N GLU A 175 -18.43 -17.95 23.00
CA GLU A 175 -19.76 -18.55 22.80
C GLU A 175 -20.81 -17.50 22.41
N LEU A 176 -20.76 -16.30 22.99
CA LEU A 176 -21.60 -15.17 22.56
C LEU A 176 -21.23 -14.67 21.15
N ALA A 177 -19.97 -14.78 20.74
CA ALA A 177 -19.51 -14.46 19.39
C ALA A 177 -19.84 -15.56 18.36
N GLN A 178 -19.98 -16.81 18.79
CA GLN A 178 -20.33 -17.96 17.92
C GLN A 178 -21.84 -18.27 17.87
N ALA A 179 -22.61 -17.93 18.89
CA ALA A 179 -24.07 -18.10 18.91
C ALA A 179 -24.83 -16.95 18.24
N ALA A 180 -24.16 -15.83 17.94
CA ALA A 180 -24.70 -14.77 17.10
C ALA A 180 -24.40 -15.09 15.62
N PRO A 181 -25.41 -15.12 14.72
CA PRO A 181 -25.13 -15.14 13.29
C PRO A 181 -24.31 -13.90 12.98
N VAL A 182 -23.24 -14.06 12.18
CA VAL A 182 -22.31 -13.02 11.71
C VAL A 182 -23.01 -11.67 11.54
N GLU A 183 -22.96 -10.85 12.60
CA GLU A 183 -23.37 -9.45 12.55
C GLU A 183 -22.10 -8.63 12.62
N THR A 184 -21.81 -8.01 11.49
CA THR A 184 -20.90 -6.89 11.33
C THR A 184 -21.08 -5.89 12.49
N PRO A 185 -19.99 -5.28 13.00
CA PRO A 185 -20.07 -4.29 14.07
C PRO A 185 -21.06 -3.18 13.73
N PRO A 186 -21.67 -2.48 14.71
CA PRO A 186 -22.70 -1.48 14.47
C PRO A 186 -22.09 -0.26 13.79
N VAL A 187 -21.92 -0.35 12.47
CA VAL A 187 -21.76 0.78 11.59
C VAL A 187 -23.11 1.47 11.62
N SER A 188 -23.13 2.69 12.16
CA SER A 188 -24.32 3.53 12.24
C SER A 188 -25.10 3.46 10.92
N VAL A 189 -26.42 3.27 10.96
CA VAL A 189 -27.29 3.09 9.77
C VAL A 189 -27.08 4.24 8.76
N GLN A 190 -26.70 5.43 9.23
CA GLN A 190 -26.28 6.57 8.39
C GLN A 190 -24.97 6.32 7.61
N GLN A 191 -23.98 5.67 8.23
CA GLN A 191 -22.69 5.35 7.62
C GLN A 191 -22.79 4.19 6.63
N ALA A 192 -23.66 3.21 6.89
CA ALA A 192 -23.93 2.12 5.94
C ALA A 192 -24.67 2.63 4.69
N ALA A 193 -25.63 3.54 4.86
CA ALA A 193 -26.30 4.19 3.74
C ALA A 193 -25.32 5.05 2.92
N GLY A 194 -24.45 5.83 3.57
CA GLY A 194 -23.43 6.64 2.88
C GLY A 194 -22.39 5.81 2.12
N LEU A 195 -22.01 4.64 2.64
CA LEU A 195 -21.08 3.72 1.98
C LEU A 195 -21.73 3.01 0.79
N ALA A 196 -22.99 2.59 0.92
CA ALA A 196 -23.74 1.96 -0.17
C ALA A 196 -24.03 2.96 -1.31
N GLU A 197 -24.38 4.21 -0.98
CA GLU A 197 -24.58 5.31 -1.94
C GLU A 197 -23.27 5.61 -2.71
N ALA A 198 -22.14 5.67 -2.01
CA ALA A 198 -20.82 5.88 -2.63
C ALA A 198 -20.40 4.69 -3.52
N MET A 199 -20.70 3.45 -3.11
CA MET A 199 -20.41 2.26 -3.91
C MET A 199 -21.33 2.15 -5.14
N SER A 200 -22.61 2.53 -5.03
CA SER A 200 -23.57 2.52 -6.14
C SER A 200 -23.29 3.63 -7.15
N SER A 201 -22.86 4.82 -6.68
CA SER A 201 -22.42 5.92 -7.54
C SER A 201 -21.16 5.55 -8.33
N ARG A 202 -20.23 4.81 -7.71
CA ARG A 202 -18.99 4.36 -8.36
C ARG A 202 -19.22 3.23 -9.36
N SER A 203 -20.16 2.32 -9.11
CA SER A 203 -20.53 1.27 -10.06
C SER A 203 -21.40 1.78 -11.20
N ALA A 204 -22.27 2.78 -10.98
CA ALA A 204 -23.01 3.47 -12.02
C ALA A 204 -22.09 4.26 -12.97
N GLN A 205 -21.05 4.93 -12.44
CA GLN A 205 -20.03 5.59 -13.26
C GLN A 205 -19.12 4.60 -14.03
N ALA A 206 -18.95 3.36 -13.53
CA ALA A 206 -18.16 2.33 -14.21
C ALA A 206 -18.91 1.60 -15.35
N MET A 207 -20.23 1.80 -15.49
CA MET A 207 -21.04 1.19 -16.54
C MET A 207 -21.31 2.12 -17.73
N ASP A 208 -21.02 3.41 -17.63
CA ASP A 208 -21.28 4.41 -18.69
C ASP A 208 -20.12 4.60 -19.70
N GLU A 209 -18.97 3.94 -19.48
CA GLU A 209 -17.78 4.00 -20.39
C GLU A 209 -17.47 2.67 -21.11
N ARG A 210 -18.45 1.79 -21.31
CA ARG A 210 -18.29 0.66 -22.25
C ARG A 210 -18.80 1.04 -23.64
N GLN A 211 -17.95 1.75 -24.38
CA GLN A 211 -18.08 1.85 -25.84
C GLN A 211 -17.22 0.74 -26.49
N PRO A 212 -17.74 0.02 -27.51
CA PRO A 212 -17.05 -1.11 -28.11
C PRO A 212 -15.95 -0.61 -29.04
N VAL A 213 -14.70 -1.04 -28.82
CA VAL A 213 -13.62 -0.82 -29.77
C VAL A 213 -13.27 -2.16 -30.41
N GLU A 214 -13.69 -2.24 -31.66
CA GLU A 214 -13.36 -3.22 -32.69
C GLU A 214 -11.84 -3.39 -32.86
N GLU A 215 -11.47 -4.55 -33.37
CA GLU A 215 -10.12 -4.96 -33.76
C GLU A 215 -9.44 -3.96 -34.72
N GLY A 216 -8.14 -3.74 -34.52
CA GLY A 216 -7.30 -3.00 -35.45
C GLY A 216 -5.85 -3.03 -35.01
N GLY A 217 -5.10 -4.02 -35.48
CA GLY A 217 -3.67 -4.12 -35.21
C GLY A 217 -2.87 -3.00 -35.90
N GLN A 218 -1.80 -2.56 -35.24
CA GLN A 218 -0.57 -2.12 -35.89
C GLN A 218 0.58 -2.08 -34.89
N SER A 219 1.67 -2.71 -35.31
CA SER A 219 2.90 -2.95 -34.58
C SER A 219 3.79 -1.71 -34.46
N ALA A 220 4.62 -1.75 -33.43
CA ALA A 220 5.99 -1.25 -33.36
C ALA A 220 6.21 0.28 -33.36
N GLU A 221 6.63 0.80 -32.20
CA GLU A 221 7.91 1.51 -32.16
C GLU A 221 8.63 1.24 -30.83
N VAL A 222 9.90 0.84 -30.98
CA VAL A 222 10.83 0.40 -29.96
C VAL A 222 11.52 1.62 -29.38
N ILE A 223 11.37 1.86 -28.07
CA ILE A 223 12.37 2.58 -27.29
C ILE A 223 12.52 1.86 -25.94
N ALA A 224 13.62 1.15 -25.81
CA ALA A 224 14.24 0.73 -24.55
C ALA A 224 15.74 1.10 -24.67
N PRO A 225 16.50 1.30 -23.58
CA PRO A 225 16.22 0.82 -22.23
C PRO A 225 16.38 1.89 -21.13
N ALA A 226 15.55 1.80 -20.09
CA ALA A 226 15.88 2.35 -18.78
C ALA A 226 15.42 1.34 -17.73
N ASP A 227 16.42 0.70 -17.13
CA ASP A 227 16.35 -0.09 -15.92
C ASP A 227 15.95 0.83 -14.76
N GLU A 228 14.70 0.76 -14.32
CA GLU A 228 14.29 1.19 -12.97
C GLU A 228 13.18 0.27 -12.48
N GLY A 229 13.33 -0.13 -11.21
CA GLY A 229 12.64 -1.25 -10.59
C GLY A 229 11.14 -1.25 -10.85
N LEU A 230 10.66 -2.37 -11.39
CA LEU A 230 9.25 -2.73 -11.34
C LEU A 230 8.80 -2.58 -9.88
N ASP A 231 7.96 -1.60 -9.60
CA ASP A 231 7.02 -1.65 -8.48
C ASP A 231 6.14 -2.87 -8.75
N ILE A 232 6.64 -4.04 -8.34
CA ILE A 232 5.92 -5.29 -8.44
C ILE A 232 4.77 -5.14 -7.46
N SER A 233 3.64 -4.65 -7.97
CA SER A 233 2.37 -4.71 -7.27
C SER A 233 2.26 -6.11 -6.67
N PRO A 234 1.87 -6.27 -5.40
CA PRO A 234 1.85 -7.58 -4.72
C PRO A 234 1.09 -8.64 -5.53
N ASN A 235 0.11 -8.21 -6.33
CA ASN A 235 -0.64 -9.05 -7.25
C ASN A 235 0.18 -9.56 -8.44
N ALA A 236 1.12 -8.77 -8.97
CA ALA A 236 2.04 -9.18 -10.04
C ALA A 236 3.08 -10.19 -9.54
N ALA A 237 3.58 -10.04 -8.31
CA ALA A 237 4.44 -11.07 -7.67
C ALA A 237 3.68 -12.39 -7.48
N LYS A 238 2.44 -12.31 -6.95
CA LYS A 238 1.56 -13.47 -6.78
C LYS A 238 1.24 -14.14 -8.13
N ALA A 239 0.95 -13.35 -9.17
CA ALA A 239 0.70 -13.86 -10.52
C ALA A 239 1.90 -14.60 -11.10
N ARG A 240 3.11 -14.04 -10.95
CA ARG A 240 4.36 -14.70 -11.39
C ARG A 240 4.58 -16.01 -10.66
N ALA A 241 4.37 -16.05 -9.34
CA ALA A 241 4.49 -17.27 -8.55
C ALA A 241 3.51 -18.36 -9.01
N LEU A 242 2.25 -18.00 -9.27
CA LEU A 242 1.22 -18.93 -9.75
C LEU A 242 1.55 -19.51 -11.14
N LEU A 243 1.99 -18.66 -12.08
CA LEU A 243 2.43 -19.09 -13.41
C LEU A 243 3.64 -20.03 -13.35
N LEU A 244 4.61 -19.74 -12.48
CA LEU A 244 5.78 -20.60 -12.26
C LEU A 244 5.40 -21.94 -11.63
N SER A 245 4.38 -21.96 -10.77
CA SER A 245 3.84 -23.21 -10.19
C SER A 245 2.95 -24.01 -11.16
N GLY A 246 2.79 -23.56 -12.41
CA GLY A 246 2.10 -24.31 -13.47
C GLY A 246 0.60 -24.07 -13.56
N TYR A 247 0.06 -23.05 -12.87
CA TYR A 247 -1.35 -22.68 -13.00
C TYR A 247 -1.65 -22.04 -14.36
N SER A 248 -2.90 -22.22 -14.82
CA SER A 248 -3.37 -21.65 -16.08
C SER A 248 -3.47 -20.12 -16.04
N VAL A 249 -3.45 -19.49 -17.22
CA VAL A 249 -3.55 -18.03 -17.35
C VAL A 249 -4.90 -17.54 -16.83
N GLU A 250 -5.97 -18.31 -17.06
CA GLU A 250 -7.33 -18.00 -16.59
C GLU A 250 -7.45 -18.06 -15.07
N GLU A 251 -6.87 -19.08 -14.45
CA GLU A 251 -6.95 -19.29 -13.00
C GLU A 251 -6.10 -18.26 -12.25
N THR A 252 -4.92 -17.95 -12.79
CA THR A 252 -4.07 -16.87 -12.26
C THR A 252 -4.74 -15.51 -12.37
N ALA A 253 -5.41 -15.21 -13.49
CA ALA A 253 -6.16 -13.98 -13.68
C ALA A 253 -7.31 -13.83 -12.68
N ARG A 254 -8.01 -14.94 -12.40
CA ARG A 254 -9.11 -14.98 -11.42
C ARG A 254 -8.61 -14.79 -9.98
N GLU A 255 -7.49 -15.42 -9.64
CA GLU A 255 -6.91 -15.41 -8.28
C GLU A 255 -6.16 -14.11 -7.93
N THR A 256 -5.71 -13.37 -8.94
CA THR A 256 -4.97 -12.11 -8.77
C THR A 256 -5.77 -10.88 -9.16
N GLY A 257 -6.93 -11.05 -9.82
CA GLY A 257 -7.74 -9.97 -10.37
C GLY A 257 -7.07 -9.23 -11.55
N ILE A 258 -5.96 -9.76 -12.06
CA ILE A 258 -5.25 -9.19 -13.22
C ILE A 258 -5.89 -9.73 -14.49
N GLY A 259 -6.18 -8.87 -15.46
CA GLY A 259 -6.80 -9.27 -16.72
C GLY A 259 -5.98 -10.35 -17.46
N LYS A 260 -6.67 -11.26 -18.16
CA LYS A 260 -6.06 -12.39 -18.89
C LYS A 260 -4.89 -11.96 -19.79
N GLY A 261 -5.04 -10.86 -20.53
CA GLY A 261 -3.97 -10.33 -21.39
C GLY A 261 -2.73 -9.83 -20.62
N ALA A 262 -2.89 -9.30 -19.41
CA ALA A 262 -1.77 -8.89 -18.58
C ALA A 262 -1.03 -10.09 -17.94
N ILE A 263 -1.75 -11.16 -17.60
CA ILE A 263 -1.14 -12.43 -17.17
C ILE A 263 -0.39 -13.09 -18.33
N GLU A 264 -0.93 -13.05 -19.54
CA GLU A 264 -0.28 -13.58 -20.74
C GLU A 264 1.01 -12.82 -21.08
N LEU A 265 0.98 -11.49 -20.93
CA LEU A 265 2.17 -10.66 -21.06
C LEU A 265 3.21 -10.98 -19.97
N LEU A 266 2.79 -11.16 -18.71
CA LEU A 266 3.68 -11.58 -17.63
C LEU A 266 4.32 -12.95 -17.89
N ARG A 267 3.55 -13.89 -18.46
CA ARG A 267 4.04 -15.21 -18.86
C ARG A 267 5.10 -15.10 -19.96
N GLU A 268 4.86 -14.28 -20.97
CA GLU A 268 5.78 -14.07 -22.09
C GLU A 268 7.06 -13.34 -21.63
N MET A 269 6.93 -12.31 -20.77
CA MET A 269 8.07 -11.65 -20.15
C MET A 269 8.91 -12.63 -19.32
N ASN A 270 8.27 -13.45 -18.48
CA ASN A 270 8.98 -14.43 -17.67
C ASN A 270 9.67 -15.51 -18.52
N ARG A 271 9.03 -15.95 -19.61
CA ARG A 271 9.64 -16.87 -20.57
C ARG A 271 10.89 -16.27 -21.20
N ARG A 272 10.85 -15.00 -21.61
CA ARG A 272 12.00 -14.27 -22.18
C ARG A 272 13.10 -14.03 -21.14
N GLU A 273 12.74 -13.74 -19.89
CA GLU A 273 13.69 -13.58 -18.78
C GLU A 273 14.43 -14.90 -18.48
N LEU A 274 13.76 -16.05 -18.61
CA LEU A 274 14.37 -17.37 -18.43
C LEU A 274 15.25 -17.78 -19.61
N GLU A 275 14.96 -17.32 -20.82
CA GLU A 275 15.72 -17.62 -22.04
C GLU A 275 16.97 -16.73 -22.20
N ASN A 276 16.95 -15.52 -21.65
CA ASN A 276 18.09 -14.58 -21.64
C ASN A 276 19.07 -14.76 -20.46
N LYS A 277 18.99 -15.89 -19.75
CA LYS A 277 19.78 -16.16 -18.55
C LYS A 277 20.54 -17.48 -18.68
#